data_AF-A0A0F9LYX6-F1
#
_entry.id   AF-A0A0F9LYX6-F1
#
_cell.length_a   1.000
_cell.length_b   1.000
_cell.length_c   1.000
_cell.angle_alpha   90.00
_cell.angle_beta   90.00
_cell.angle_gamma   90.00
#
_symmetry.space_group_name_H-M   'P 1'
#
loop_
_entity.id
_entity.type
_entity.pdbx_description
1 polymer ?
#
loop_
_entity_poly.entity_id
_entity_poly.type
_entity_poly.pdbx_seq_one_letter_code
_entity_poly.pdbx_strand_id
1 'polypeptide(L)'
;VSIYMRKYLLHILIISFVLLSVRIIQSAEKTHITLRSSYSVLSLSQVQSMSNISIRKKDEWGFYGHSTINHSYEKKSVNGDKVVIDHATGLMWHQSGSRNYMSWYNAKVWIRNLNISGYAGYQDWRLPTLEEAVSLLESGTRNNLYIDPVFNDEQWGIWTGDKHGSDGEWSVYFSLGNVRWRIKNRYVRPVRTMKSSAAIDKDGTIYIASTDGKLYAIGKKQ
;
A
#
# COMPACT_ATOMS: atom_id res chain seq x y z
N VAL A 1 -8.43 -59.47 19.04
CA VAL A 1 -7.98 -58.53 17.97
C VAL A 1 -8.63 -57.13 18.05
N SER A 2 -9.69 -56.90 18.87
CA SER A 2 -10.50 -55.67 18.79
C SER A 2 -10.11 -54.48 19.70
N ILE A 3 -9.28 -54.64 20.72
CA ILE A 3 -8.98 -53.54 21.69
C ILE A 3 -7.66 -52.82 21.38
N TYR A 4 -6.68 -53.51 20.77
CA TYR A 4 -5.37 -52.92 20.48
C TYR A 4 -5.39 -51.91 19.32
N MET A 5 -6.22 -52.09 18.28
CA MET A 5 -6.27 -51.16 17.13
C MET A 5 -6.88 -49.79 17.46
N ARG A 6 -7.77 -49.70 18.46
CA ARG A 6 -8.43 -48.42 18.82
C ARG A 6 -7.48 -47.42 19.49
N LYS A 7 -6.45 -47.89 20.22
CA LYS A 7 -5.44 -47.02 20.85
C LYS A 7 -4.47 -46.43 19.83
N TYR A 8 -4.07 -47.20 18.81
CA TYR A 8 -3.17 -46.71 17.76
C TYR A 8 -3.86 -45.71 16.82
N LEU A 9 -5.14 -45.90 16.48
CA LEU A 9 -5.89 -44.92 15.68
C LEU A 9 -6.03 -43.56 16.39
N LEU A 10 -6.26 -43.54 17.71
CA LEU A 10 -6.34 -42.29 18.47
C LEU A 10 -4.99 -41.56 18.53
N HIS A 11 -3.88 -42.28 18.69
CA HIS A 11 -2.55 -41.67 18.70
C HIS A 11 -2.14 -41.14 17.32
N ILE A 12 -2.49 -41.83 16.23
CA ILE A 12 -2.20 -41.37 14.86
C ILE A 12 -3.02 -40.11 14.52
N LEU A 13 -4.29 -40.03 14.95
CA LEU A 13 -5.11 -38.83 14.79
C LEU A 13 -4.59 -37.63 15.60
N ILE A 14 -4.11 -37.84 16.82
CA ILE A 14 -3.56 -36.76 17.66
C ILE A 14 -2.23 -36.25 17.08
N ILE A 15 -1.34 -37.13 16.61
CA ILE A 15 -0.07 -36.73 15.99
C ILE A 15 -0.31 -36.04 14.63
N SER A 16 -1.31 -36.50 13.86
CA SER A 16 -1.72 -35.86 12.60
C SER A 16 -2.36 -34.48 12.83
N PHE A 17 -3.11 -34.28 13.91
CA PHE A 17 -3.70 -32.99 14.26
C PHE A 17 -2.64 -32.01 14.76
N VAL A 18 -1.62 -32.49 15.50
CA VAL A 18 -0.46 -31.69 15.92
C VAL A 18 0.41 -31.30 14.71
N LEU A 19 0.56 -32.15 13.69
CA LEU A 19 1.32 -31.80 12.48
C LEU A 19 0.55 -30.90 11.50
N LEU A 20 -0.78 -30.96 11.49
CA LEU A 20 -1.63 -30.02 10.74
C LEU A 20 -1.79 -28.67 11.46
N SER A 21 -1.71 -28.62 12.79
CA SER A 21 -1.80 -27.36 13.57
C SER A 21 -0.46 -26.64 13.71
N VAL A 22 0.68 -27.34 13.64
CA VAL A 22 2.02 -26.72 13.65
C VAL A 22 2.42 -26.15 12.27
N ARG A 23 1.63 -26.40 11.22
CA ARG A 23 1.67 -25.62 9.96
C ARG A 23 0.76 -24.39 9.98
N ILE A 24 0.39 -23.89 11.15
CA ILE A 24 0.19 -22.44 11.29
C ILE A 24 1.58 -21.85 11.13
N ILE A 25 1.92 -21.53 9.88
CA ILE A 25 3.09 -20.79 9.49
C ILE A 25 3.22 -19.65 10.49
N GLN A 26 4.26 -19.71 11.31
CA GLN A 26 4.79 -18.56 12.01
C GLN A 26 5.33 -17.63 10.92
N SER A 27 4.42 -17.01 10.18
CA SER A 27 4.70 -15.79 9.45
C SER A 27 5.14 -14.89 10.57
N ALA A 28 6.43 -14.54 10.58
CA ALA A 28 6.90 -13.45 11.42
C ALA A 28 5.84 -12.36 11.38
N GLU A 29 5.39 -11.88 12.53
CA GLU A 29 4.46 -10.76 12.65
C GLU A 29 5.10 -9.58 11.89
N LYS A 30 4.82 -9.50 10.59
CA LYS A 30 5.31 -8.44 9.73
C LYS A 30 4.51 -7.23 10.19
N THR A 31 5.20 -6.31 10.86
CA THR A 31 4.61 -5.07 11.36
C THR A 31 3.93 -4.36 10.20
N HIS A 32 2.60 -4.35 10.20
CA HIS A 32 1.81 -3.69 9.18
C HIS A 32 1.78 -2.20 9.48
N ILE A 33 2.28 -1.38 8.56
CA ILE A 33 2.36 0.06 8.73
C ILE A 33 1.12 0.69 8.12
N THR A 34 0.32 1.33 8.96
CA THR A 34 -0.86 2.08 8.52
C THR A 34 -0.45 3.52 8.19
N LEU A 35 -0.46 3.86 6.90
CA LEU A 35 -0.30 5.23 6.43
C LEU A 35 -1.66 5.93 6.31
N ARG A 36 -1.70 7.26 6.39
CA ARG A 36 -2.94 8.02 6.22
C ARG A 36 -3.52 7.79 4.82
N SER A 37 -4.81 7.48 4.76
CA SER A 37 -5.56 7.22 3.52
C SER A 37 -6.47 8.38 3.07
N SER A 38 -6.61 9.43 3.87
CA SER A 38 -7.49 10.59 3.60
C SER A 38 -6.69 11.86 3.36
N TYR A 39 -7.00 12.63 2.32
CA TYR A 39 -6.28 13.87 2.00
C TYR A 39 -6.36 14.93 3.10
N SER A 40 -5.32 15.76 3.18
CA SER A 40 -5.20 16.86 4.12
C SER A 40 -4.55 18.09 3.48
N VAL A 41 -4.69 19.22 4.16
CA VAL A 41 -3.91 20.43 3.90
C VAL A 41 -2.74 20.42 4.89
N LEU A 42 -1.52 20.31 4.38
CA LEU A 42 -0.31 20.13 5.17
C LEU A 42 0.61 21.34 5.04
N SER A 43 1.07 21.89 6.17
CA SER A 43 2.11 22.90 6.20
C SER A 43 3.48 22.30 5.87
N LEU A 44 4.42 23.15 5.45
CA LEU A 44 5.82 22.74 5.30
C LEU A 44 6.39 22.09 6.58
N SER A 45 6.08 22.63 7.76
CA SER A 45 6.56 22.08 9.04
C SER A 45 6.04 20.68 9.31
N GLN A 46 4.75 20.41 9.04
CA GLN A 46 4.15 19.09 9.18
C GLN A 46 4.78 18.08 8.21
N VAL A 47 5.05 18.49 6.97
CA VAL A 47 5.71 17.65 5.97
C VAL A 47 7.15 17.34 6.36
N GLN A 48 7.88 18.32 6.90
CA GLN A 48 9.25 18.16 7.37
C GLN A 48 9.38 17.43 8.72
N SER A 49 8.27 17.00 9.32
CA SER A 49 8.20 16.21 10.55
C SER A 49 7.43 14.90 10.37
N MET A 50 7.22 14.44 9.13
CA MET A 50 6.56 13.16 8.87
C MET A 50 7.34 11.99 9.48
N SER A 51 6.61 11.06 10.10
CA SER A 51 7.14 9.78 10.57
C SER A 51 7.55 8.88 9.42
N ASN A 52 8.39 7.88 9.71
CA ASN A 52 8.87 6.88 8.75
C ASN A 52 9.69 7.43 7.58
N ILE A 53 10.22 8.66 7.70
CA ILE A 53 11.03 9.32 6.68
C ILE A 53 12.39 9.73 7.27
N SER A 54 13.47 9.39 6.58
CA SER A 54 14.81 9.92 6.84
C SER A 54 15.03 11.17 5.99
N ILE A 55 15.06 12.34 6.64
CA ILE A 55 15.24 13.63 5.97
C ILE A 55 16.72 14.01 5.97
N ARG A 56 17.34 14.07 4.79
CA ARG A 56 18.74 14.46 4.61
C ARG A 56 18.93 15.98 4.51
N LYS A 57 17.95 16.69 3.95
CA LYS A 57 17.99 18.15 3.81
C LYS A 57 16.58 18.73 3.76
N LYS A 58 16.35 19.79 4.54
CA LYS A 58 15.12 20.60 4.49
C LYS A 58 15.36 21.84 3.63
N ASP A 59 14.35 22.30 2.91
CA ASP A 59 14.36 23.59 2.24
C ASP A 59 12.96 24.25 2.27
N GLU A 60 12.85 25.49 1.80
CA GLU A 60 11.60 26.25 1.81
C GLU A 60 10.49 25.66 0.92
N TRP A 61 10.86 24.76 -0.01
CA TRP A 61 9.95 24.13 -0.96
C TRP A 61 9.59 22.69 -0.58
N GLY A 62 10.13 22.15 0.50
CA GLY A 62 9.89 20.78 0.96
C GLY A 62 11.11 20.17 1.64
N PHE A 63 11.49 18.97 1.22
CA PHE A 63 12.68 18.31 1.74
C PHE A 63 13.21 17.24 0.78
N TYR A 64 14.49 16.92 0.93
CA TYR A 64 15.15 15.75 0.36
C TYR A 64 15.21 14.66 1.44
N GLY A 65 14.71 13.48 1.13
CA GLY A 65 14.70 12.35 2.06
C GLY A 65 14.35 11.04 1.36
N HIS A 66 14.17 9.99 2.15
CA HIS A 66 13.69 8.68 1.71
C HIS A 66 12.86 8.02 2.81
N SER A 67 12.05 7.04 2.44
CA SER A 67 11.29 6.21 3.37
C SER A 67 12.22 5.34 4.21
N THR A 68 11.84 5.10 5.47
CA THR A 68 12.46 4.09 6.34
C THR A 68 11.63 2.81 6.42
N ILE A 69 10.53 2.73 5.65
CA ILE A 69 9.67 1.55 5.59
C ILE A 69 10.36 0.46 4.78
N ASN A 70 10.38 -0.75 5.33
CA ASN A 70 10.88 -1.91 4.64
C ASN A 70 9.74 -2.56 3.84
N HIS A 71 9.58 -2.13 2.60
CA HIS A 71 8.48 -2.54 1.73
C HIS A 71 8.56 -4.01 1.34
N SER A 72 7.40 -4.59 1.03
CA SER A 72 7.28 -5.99 0.61
C SER A 72 6.43 -6.05 -0.65
N TYR A 73 7.02 -5.64 -1.77
CA TYR A 73 6.34 -5.54 -3.05
C TYR A 73 6.13 -6.90 -3.74
N GLU A 74 4.92 -7.11 -4.24
CA GLU A 74 4.55 -8.20 -5.14
C GLU A 74 3.96 -7.60 -6.43
N LYS A 75 4.63 -7.84 -7.55
CA LYS A 75 4.08 -7.50 -8.87
C LYS A 75 3.06 -8.55 -9.27
N LYS A 76 1.86 -8.12 -9.65
CA LYS A 76 0.76 -9.01 -10.04
C LYS A 76 0.08 -8.53 -11.31
N SER A 77 -0.44 -9.48 -12.08
CA SER A 77 -1.39 -9.19 -13.16
C SER A 77 -2.80 -9.56 -12.69
N VAL A 78 -3.73 -8.62 -12.76
CA VAL A 78 -5.14 -8.79 -12.37
C VAL A 78 -5.97 -8.36 -13.56
N ASN A 79 -6.76 -9.27 -14.13
CA ASN A 79 -7.54 -9.04 -15.36
C ASN A 79 -6.70 -8.51 -16.55
N GLY A 80 -5.43 -8.92 -16.65
CA GLY A 80 -4.49 -8.46 -17.68
C GLY A 80 -3.78 -7.14 -17.33
N ASP A 81 -4.28 -6.39 -16.36
CA ASP A 81 -3.69 -5.15 -15.88
C ASP A 81 -2.57 -5.38 -14.87
N LYS A 82 -1.56 -4.50 -14.84
CA LYS A 82 -0.39 -4.63 -13.96
C LYS A 82 -0.56 -3.80 -12.69
N VAL A 83 -0.44 -4.46 -11.55
CA VAL A 83 -0.49 -3.83 -10.22
C VAL A 83 0.73 -4.22 -9.39
N VAL A 84 1.02 -3.44 -8.37
CA VAL A 84 2.02 -3.75 -7.34
C VAL A 84 1.30 -3.76 -6.00
N ILE A 85 1.31 -4.90 -5.31
CA ILE A 85 0.79 -5.05 -3.96
C ILE A 85 1.96 -4.80 -3.00
N ASP A 86 1.78 -3.91 -2.04
CA ASP A 86 2.73 -3.71 -0.96
C ASP A 86 2.19 -4.30 0.34
N HIS A 87 2.71 -5.47 0.70
CA HIS A 87 2.28 -6.20 1.90
C HIS A 87 2.69 -5.51 3.21
N ALA A 88 3.61 -4.54 3.17
CA ALA A 88 4.01 -3.80 4.37
C ALA A 88 2.99 -2.71 4.75
N THR A 89 2.28 -2.14 3.76
CA THR A 89 1.34 -1.03 3.94
C THR A 89 -0.10 -1.39 3.66
N GLY A 90 -0.36 -2.57 3.08
CA GLY A 90 -1.70 -2.98 2.64
C GLY A 90 -2.22 -2.15 1.47
N LEU A 91 -1.32 -1.56 0.70
CA LEU A 91 -1.64 -0.74 -0.46
C LEU A 91 -1.47 -1.52 -1.75
N MET A 92 -2.32 -1.22 -2.73
CA MET A 92 -2.17 -1.68 -4.09
C MET A 92 -1.98 -0.47 -5.00
N TRP A 93 -0.94 -0.54 -5.82
CA TRP A 93 -0.48 0.54 -6.67
C TRP A 93 -0.66 0.19 -8.14
N HIS A 94 -1.00 1.18 -8.95
CA HIS A 94 -0.92 1.08 -10.40
C HIS A 94 0.55 1.05 -10.82
N GLN A 95 0.98 0.00 -11.53
CA GLN A 95 2.40 -0.28 -11.75
C GLN A 95 3.09 0.74 -12.68
N SER A 96 2.36 1.35 -13.62
CA SER A 96 2.91 2.27 -14.62
C SER A 96 2.33 3.68 -14.63
N GLY A 97 1.50 4.05 -13.66
CA GLY A 97 0.84 5.35 -13.65
C GLY A 97 0.23 5.83 -14.99
N SER A 98 0.23 7.15 -15.19
CA SER A 98 -0.09 7.81 -16.46
C SER A 98 1.12 7.83 -17.40
N ARG A 99 0.87 7.79 -18.72
CA ARG A 99 1.92 7.92 -19.75
C ARG A 99 2.46 9.35 -19.92
N ASN A 100 1.61 10.34 -19.69
CA ASN A 100 1.95 11.76 -19.80
C ASN A 100 1.87 12.43 -18.43
N TYR A 101 2.72 13.43 -18.21
CA TYR A 101 2.54 14.38 -17.11
C TYR A 101 1.37 15.32 -17.43
N MET A 102 0.72 15.82 -16.38
CA MET A 102 -0.46 16.67 -16.51
C MET A 102 -0.59 17.61 -15.31
N SER A 103 -1.47 18.61 -15.42
CA SER A 103 -1.82 19.46 -14.28
C SER A 103 -2.53 18.65 -13.19
N TRP A 104 -2.52 19.14 -11.95
CA TRP A 104 -3.22 18.46 -10.86
C TRP A 104 -4.74 18.32 -11.11
N TYR A 105 -5.34 19.32 -11.75
CA TYR A 105 -6.75 19.22 -12.17
C TYR A 105 -6.97 18.07 -13.16
N ASN A 106 -6.13 17.95 -14.18
CA ASN A 106 -6.22 16.87 -15.16
C ASN A 106 -5.91 15.50 -14.52
N ALA A 107 -5.06 15.45 -13.50
CA ALA A 107 -4.81 14.22 -12.74
C ALA A 107 -6.09 13.68 -12.08
N LYS A 108 -6.93 14.56 -11.52
CA LYS A 108 -8.23 14.14 -10.97
C LYS A 108 -9.18 13.61 -12.05
N VAL A 109 -9.18 14.23 -13.24
CA VAL A 109 -9.97 13.75 -14.38
C VAL A 109 -9.47 12.36 -14.81
N TRP A 110 -8.15 12.18 -14.89
CA TRP A 110 -7.52 10.91 -15.22
C TRP A 110 -7.92 9.80 -14.23
N ILE A 111 -7.87 10.08 -12.92
CA ILE A 111 -8.30 9.13 -11.87
C ILE A 111 -9.78 8.76 -12.03
N ARG A 112 -10.64 9.74 -12.31
CA ARG A 112 -12.07 9.48 -12.55
C ARG A 112 -12.27 8.52 -13.73
N ASN A 113 -11.57 8.76 -14.84
CA ASN A 113 -11.66 7.91 -16.02
C ASN A 113 -11.12 6.50 -15.76
N LEU A 114 -10.03 6.38 -15.00
CA LEU A 114 -9.50 5.08 -14.56
C LEU A 114 -10.56 4.29 -13.78
N ASN A 115 -11.25 4.94 -12.84
CA ASN A 115 -12.31 4.29 -12.06
C ASN A 115 -13.53 3.92 -12.91
N ILE A 116 -13.92 4.75 -13.88
CA ILE A 116 -14.99 4.40 -14.84
C ILE A 116 -14.61 3.16 -15.66
N SER A 117 -13.34 3.04 -16.07
CA SER A 117 -12.86 1.88 -16.81
C SER A 117 -12.73 0.60 -15.99
N GLY A 118 -12.71 0.72 -14.66
CA GLY A 118 -12.58 -0.44 -13.76
C GLY A 118 -11.22 -1.12 -13.85
N TYR A 119 -10.11 -0.36 -13.94
CA TYR A 119 -8.75 -0.91 -14.06
C TYR A 119 -8.46 -1.98 -13.01
N ALA A 120 -7.97 -3.13 -13.44
CA ALA A 120 -7.76 -4.34 -12.63
C ALA A 120 -9.03 -4.83 -11.89
N GLY A 121 -10.22 -4.50 -12.38
CA GLY A 121 -11.51 -4.79 -11.74
C GLY A 121 -11.89 -3.85 -10.59
N TYR A 122 -11.20 -2.72 -10.41
CA TYR A 122 -11.42 -1.81 -9.28
C TYR A 122 -11.80 -0.39 -9.73
N GLN A 123 -12.62 0.27 -8.90
CA GLN A 123 -13.18 1.61 -9.17
C GLN A 123 -12.90 2.60 -8.02
N ASP A 124 -12.03 2.20 -7.08
CA ASP A 124 -11.66 2.96 -5.88
C ASP A 124 -10.19 3.45 -5.93
N TRP A 125 -9.64 3.59 -7.14
CA TRP A 125 -8.31 4.19 -7.33
C TRP A 125 -8.35 5.68 -7.01
N ARG A 126 -7.27 6.17 -6.39
CA ARG A 126 -7.12 7.58 -6.02
C ARG A 126 -5.67 8.05 -6.19
N LEU A 127 -5.47 9.36 -6.14
CA LEU A 127 -4.11 9.87 -5.91
C LEU A 127 -3.63 9.38 -4.53
N PRO A 128 -2.32 9.14 -4.37
CA PRO A 128 -1.78 8.84 -3.06
C PRO A 128 -1.88 10.06 -2.15
N THR A 129 -2.00 9.84 -0.86
CA THR A 129 -1.62 10.88 0.10
C THR A 129 -0.13 11.13 -0.01
N LEU A 130 0.35 12.27 0.48
CA LEU A 130 1.77 12.58 0.50
C LEU A 130 2.56 11.54 1.30
N GLU A 131 2.02 11.06 2.42
CA GLU A 131 2.67 10.03 3.22
C GLU A 131 2.85 8.72 2.43
N GLU A 132 1.81 8.28 1.70
CA GLU A 132 1.88 7.11 0.84
C GLU A 132 2.82 7.32 -0.36
N ALA A 133 2.86 8.51 -0.96
CA ALA A 133 3.73 8.79 -2.10
C ALA A 133 5.21 8.85 -1.68
N VAL A 134 5.51 9.41 -0.51
CA VAL A 134 6.86 9.54 0.02
C VAL A 134 7.40 8.22 0.51
N SER A 135 6.53 7.30 0.96
CA SER A 135 6.98 5.95 1.34
C SER A 135 7.64 5.20 0.17
N LEU A 136 7.29 5.52 -1.08
CA LEU A 136 7.94 4.95 -2.28
C LEU A 136 9.35 5.49 -2.54
N LEU A 137 9.83 6.51 -1.82
CA LEU A 137 11.19 7.05 -2.01
C LEU A 137 12.23 6.11 -1.42
N GLU A 138 13.08 5.56 -2.27
CA GLU A 138 14.20 4.71 -1.88
C GLU A 138 15.41 5.54 -1.42
N SER A 139 16.26 4.93 -0.58
CA SER A 139 17.49 5.57 -0.08
C SER A 139 18.57 5.71 -1.16
N GLY A 140 18.59 4.79 -2.12
CA GLY A 140 19.49 4.78 -3.26
C GLY A 140 18.73 4.84 -4.59
N THR A 141 19.46 5.13 -5.66
CA THR A 141 18.88 5.16 -7.00
C THR A 141 19.02 3.82 -7.71
N ARG A 142 18.01 3.47 -8.51
CA ARG A 142 18.05 2.42 -9.51
C ARG A 142 17.48 3.01 -10.80
N ASN A 143 18.16 2.84 -11.94
CA ASN A 143 17.81 3.51 -13.20
C ASN A 143 17.65 5.04 -13.07
N ASN A 144 18.52 5.69 -12.29
CA ASN A 144 18.47 7.13 -11.99
C ASN A 144 17.21 7.61 -11.25
N LEU A 145 16.42 6.71 -10.66
CA LEU A 145 15.25 7.04 -9.85
C LEU A 145 15.38 6.47 -8.43
N TYR A 146 14.93 7.23 -7.44
CA TYR A 146 14.79 6.85 -6.04
C TYR A 146 13.44 6.13 -5.82
N ILE A 147 13.22 5.03 -6.53
CA ILE A 147 12.03 4.18 -6.42
C ILE A 147 12.39 2.73 -6.76
N ASP A 148 11.71 1.76 -6.16
CA ASP A 148 11.93 0.35 -6.49
C ASP A 148 11.56 0.04 -7.97
N PRO A 149 12.39 -0.74 -8.70
CA PRO A 149 12.20 -1.06 -10.12
C PRO A 149 11.01 -1.99 -10.39
N VAL A 150 10.30 -2.46 -9.36
CA VAL A 150 8.97 -3.08 -9.53
C VAL A 150 8.01 -2.12 -10.23
N PHE A 151 8.17 -0.82 -10.00
CA PHE A 151 7.42 0.25 -10.66
C PHE A 151 8.06 0.60 -12.01
N ASN A 152 7.23 0.96 -12.99
CA ASN A 152 7.73 1.51 -14.24
C ASN A 152 8.44 2.86 -14.01
N ASP A 153 9.51 3.09 -14.77
CA ASP A 153 10.46 4.20 -14.65
C ASP A 153 10.10 5.43 -15.49
N GLU A 154 9.00 5.43 -16.25
CA GLU A 154 8.56 6.63 -16.99
C GLU A 154 8.13 7.76 -16.03
N GLN A 155 7.57 7.43 -14.86
CA GLN A 155 7.09 8.41 -13.88
C GLN A 155 8.22 8.88 -12.97
N TRP A 156 8.98 9.88 -13.41
CA TRP A 156 10.06 10.50 -12.62
C TRP A 156 9.59 11.36 -11.44
N GLY A 157 8.27 11.59 -11.32
CA GLY A 157 7.65 12.27 -10.19
C GLY A 157 6.12 12.30 -10.32
N ILE A 158 5.42 12.25 -9.20
CA ILE A 158 3.96 12.06 -9.15
C ILE A 158 3.24 13.13 -8.34
N TRP A 159 1.99 13.37 -8.70
CA TRP A 159 1.05 14.13 -7.89
C TRP A 159 0.60 13.36 -6.65
N THR A 160 0.31 14.10 -5.59
CA THR A 160 -0.42 13.62 -4.42
C THR A 160 -1.80 14.29 -4.36
N GLY A 161 -2.70 13.77 -3.52
CA GLY A 161 -3.97 14.43 -3.23
C GLY A 161 -3.90 15.51 -2.15
N ASP A 162 -2.75 15.68 -1.49
CA ASP A 162 -2.59 16.65 -0.41
C ASP A 162 -2.20 18.04 -0.93
N LYS A 163 -2.66 19.05 -0.20
CA LYS A 163 -2.42 20.45 -0.52
C LYS A 163 -1.40 21.09 0.43
N HIS A 164 -0.67 22.07 -0.08
CA HIS A 164 0.10 23.02 0.72
C HIS A 164 -0.69 24.31 0.85
N GLY A 165 -1.46 24.45 1.93
CA GLY A 165 -2.33 25.61 2.14
C GLY A 165 -3.26 25.87 0.94
N SER A 166 -3.37 27.15 0.56
CA SER A 166 -3.98 27.60 -0.69
C SER A 166 -2.99 27.69 -1.86
N ASP A 167 -1.71 27.37 -1.65
CA ASP A 167 -0.61 27.72 -2.56
C ASP A 167 -0.31 26.64 -3.62
N GLY A 168 -0.92 25.47 -3.48
CA GLY A 168 -0.84 24.39 -4.46
C GLY A 168 -0.83 23.01 -3.83
N GLU A 169 -0.35 22.02 -4.59
CA GLU A 169 -0.35 20.61 -4.21
C GLU A 169 1.05 20.06 -3.99
N TRP A 170 1.11 19.07 -3.09
CA TRP A 170 2.34 18.34 -2.82
C TRP A 170 2.63 17.31 -3.92
N SER A 171 3.91 17.10 -4.19
CA SER A 171 4.43 16.15 -5.17
C SER A 171 5.69 15.46 -4.65
N VAL A 172 5.91 14.24 -5.12
CA VAL A 172 7.12 13.45 -4.86
C VAL A 172 7.91 13.29 -6.16
N TYR A 173 9.21 13.51 -6.10
CA TYR A 173 10.11 13.39 -7.25
C TYR A 173 11.06 12.22 -7.04
N PHE A 174 10.84 11.17 -7.83
CA PHE A 174 11.72 10.02 -7.86
C PHE A 174 13.05 10.32 -8.54
N SER A 175 13.13 11.31 -9.45
CA SER A 175 14.42 11.70 -10.07
C SER A 175 15.38 12.42 -9.11
N LEU A 176 14.86 13.07 -8.06
CA LEU A 176 15.66 13.87 -7.12
C LEU A 176 15.62 13.34 -5.68
N GLY A 177 14.75 12.37 -5.39
CA GLY A 177 14.54 11.82 -4.06
C GLY A 177 14.03 12.88 -3.09
N ASN A 178 13.00 13.64 -3.49
CA ASN A 178 12.53 14.79 -2.71
C ASN A 178 11.01 14.98 -2.79
N VAL A 179 10.53 15.78 -1.84
CA VAL A 179 9.15 16.25 -1.74
C VAL A 179 9.15 17.74 -2.05
N ARG A 180 8.23 18.16 -2.91
CA ARG A 180 8.09 19.56 -3.35
C ARG A 180 6.64 19.97 -3.50
N TRP A 181 6.37 21.25 -3.26
CA TRP A 181 5.13 21.92 -3.67
C TRP A 181 5.43 22.96 -4.78
N ARG A 182 4.40 23.68 -5.25
CA ARG A 182 4.52 24.74 -6.28
C ARG A 182 4.91 24.25 -7.68
N ILE A 183 4.37 23.10 -8.04
CA ILE A 183 4.71 22.41 -9.29
C ILE A 183 3.58 22.62 -10.31
N LYS A 184 3.90 22.60 -11.61
CA LYS A 184 2.90 22.80 -12.68
C LYS A 184 2.31 21.51 -13.22
N ASN A 185 3.14 20.51 -13.51
CA ASN A 185 2.71 19.26 -14.14
C ASN A 185 3.46 18.06 -13.58
N ARG A 186 2.79 16.97 -13.24
CA ARG A 186 3.42 15.71 -12.80
C ARG A 186 2.65 14.52 -13.32
N TYR A 187 3.24 13.34 -13.21
CA TYR A 187 2.57 12.09 -13.53
C TYR A 187 1.57 11.70 -12.45
N VAL A 188 0.75 10.72 -12.76
CA VAL A 188 -0.22 10.13 -11.84
C VAL A 188 0.22 8.71 -11.57
N ARG A 189 0.36 8.30 -10.30
CA ARG A 189 0.52 6.88 -9.93
C ARG A 189 -0.56 6.55 -8.90
N PRO A 190 -1.69 6.00 -9.34
CA PRO A 190 -2.82 5.71 -8.45
C PRO A 190 -2.48 4.66 -7.39
N VAL A 191 -3.16 4.80 -6.26
CA VAL A 191 -3.13 3.84 -5.16
C VAL A 191 -4.55 3.54 -4.72
N ARG A 192 -4.75 2.36 -4.13
CA ARG A 192 -5.96 1.98 -3.41
C ARG A 192 -5.57 1.20 -2.15
N THR A 193 -6.43 1.27 -1.13
CA THR A 193 -6.28 0.44 0.07
C THR A 193 -6.85 -0.95 -0.22
N MET A 194 -6.10 -1.99 0.11
CA MET A 194 -6.62 -3.34 0.02
C MET A 194 -7.68 -3.56 1.09
N LYS A 195 -8.90 -3.90 0.66
CA LYS A 195 -9.97 -4.34 1.54
C LYS A 195 -9.97 -5.85 1.57
N SER A 196 -9.95 -6.43 2.75
CA SER A 196 -10.27 -7.84 2.92
C SER A 196 -11.77 -8.03 2.73
N SER A 197 -12.16 -9.09 2.03
CA SER A 197 -13.55 -9.54 2.04
C SER A 197 -13.87 -10.17 3.39
N ALA A 198 -15.01 -9.82 3.97
CA ALA A 198 -15.53 -10.57 5.10
C ALA A 198 -16.02 -11.94 4.64
N ALA A 199 -15.77 -12.98 5.44
CA ALA A 199 -16.34 -14.31 5.24
C ALA A 199 -17.42 -14.56 6.30
N ILE A 200 -18.46 -15.34 5.98
CA ILE A 200 -19.53 -15.71 6.91
C ILE A 200 -19.57 -17.23 7.09
N ASP A 201 -19.61 -17.69 8.33
CA ASP A 201 -19.78 -19.10 8.68
C ASP A 201 -21.27 -19.52 8.66
N LYS A 202 -21.52 -20.82 8.71
CA LYS A 202 -22.87 -21.41 8.79
C LYS A 202 -23.63 -20.99 10.04
N ASP A 203 -22.94 -20.68 11.13
CA ASP A 203 -23.54 -20.21 12.38
C ASP A 203 -23.81 -18.69 12.40
N GLY A 204 -23.49 -17.99 11.31
CA GLY A 204 -23.65 -16.55 11.18
C GLY A 204 -22.47 -15.72 11.69
N THR A 205 -21.38 -16.34 12.13
CA THR A 205 -20.15 -15.62 12.51
C THR A 205 -19.51 -14.98 11.29
N ILE A 206 -19.26 -13.66 11.37
CA ILE A 206 -18.58 -12.90 10.33
C ILE A 206 -17.10 -12.77 10.67
N TYR A 207 -16.24 -13.28 9.82
CA TYR A 207 -14.79 -13.12 9.88
C TYR A 207 -14.34 -11.94 9.03
N ILE A 208 -13.62 -10.99 9.63
CA ILE A 208 -13.09 -9.80 8.97
C ILE A 208 -11.58 -9.77 9.18
N ALA A 209 -10.81 -9.94 8.10
CA ALA A 209 -9.38 -9.65 8.14
C ALA A 209 -9.19 -8.13 8.11
N SER A 210 -8.51 -7.60 9.12
CA SER A 210 -8.26 -6.18 9.30
C SER A 210 -6.87 -5.80 8.80
N THR A 211 -6.71 -4.52 8.45
CA THR A 211 -5.43 -3.95 8.00
C THR A 211 -4.40 -3.82 9.12
N ASP A 212 -4.73 -4.18 10.37
CA ASP A 212 -3.78 -4.30 11.48
C ASP A 212 -3.12 -5.69 11.57
N GLY A 213 -3.35 -6.55 10.57
CA GLY A 213 -2.84 -7.92 10.54
C GLY A 213 -3.63 -8.90 11.41
N LYS A 214 -4.76 -8.48 12.01
CA LYS A 214 -5.61 -9.34 12.84
C LYS A 214 -6.83 -9.82 12.08
N LEU A 215 -7.30 -11.02 12.44
CA LEU A 215 -8.59 -11.56 12.03
C LEU A 215 -9.58 -11.36 13.18
N TYR A 216 -10.67 -10.66 12.90
CA TYR A 216 -11.76 -10.44 13.85
C TYR A 216 -12.92 -11.37 13.51
N ALA A 217 -13.52 -11.96 14.54
CA ALA A 217 -14.77 -12.72 14.42
C ALA A 217 -15.88 -11.96 15.15
N ILE A 218 -16.96 -11.66 14.46
CA ILE A 218 -18.14 -10.99 14.99
C ILE A 218 -19.29 -11.99 14.94
N GLY A 219 -19.69 -12.48 16.11
CA GLY A 219 -20.78 -13.44 16.27
C GLY A 219 -21.58 -13.14 17.53
N LYS A 220 -22.71 -13.82 17.72
CA LYS A 220 -23.47 -13.70 18.97
C LYS A 220 -22.63 -14.25 20.12
N LYS A 221 -22.51 -13.47 21.19
CA LYS A 221 -22.12 -14.01 22.50
C LYS A 221 -23.17 -15.05 22.87
N GLN A 222 -22.77 -16.31 23.02
CA GLN A 222 -23.59 -17.29 23.73
C GLN A 222 -23.69 -16.89 25.20
#